data_AF-A0A2V8GBK5-F1
#
_entry.id   AF-A0A2V8GBK5-F1
#
_cell.length_a   1.000
_cell.length_b   1.000
_cell.length_c   1.000
_cell.angle_alpha   90.00
_cell.angle_beta   90.00
_cell.angle_gamma   90.00
#
_symmetry.space_group_name_H-M   'P 1'
#
loop_
_entity.id
_entity.type
_entity.pdbx_description
1 polymer ?
#
loop_
_entity_poly.entity_id
_entity_poly.type
_entity_poly.pdbx_seq_one_letter_code
_entity_poly.pdbx_strand_id
1 'polypeptide(L)'
;HHLEGTYTSDGRFRLHLYDDYSRPLPIDKMKQAKGRVETGTRVFPLVPAANGKSLEADIGELPLPASMTATIAFASNSPEYRFDFTFPELSQDPARDASGAAAAGVESTLTPIEIPQSPREILVLLSARNRHIVSRWRSMRTLESCLRRDARW
;
A
#
# COMPACT_ATOMS: atom_id res chain seq x y z
N HIS A 1 -14.19 -5.48 -6.58
CA HIS A 1 -13.97 -4.04 -6.32
C HIS A 1 -13.14 -3.87 -5.06
N HIS A 2 -12.02 -3.16 -5.15
CA HIS A 2 -11.16 -2.83 -4.02
C HIS A 2 -11.32 -1.35 -3.67
N LEU A 3 -11.27 -1.02 -2.38
CA LEU A 3 -11.41 0.35 -1.89
C LEU A 3 -10.26 0.68 -0.97
N GLU A 4 -9.71 1.87 -1.15
CA GLU A 4 -8.61 2.40 -0.35
C GLU A 4 -9.02 3.76 0.21
N GLY A 5 -9.04 3.86 1.53
CA GLY A 5 -9.30 5.10 2.24
C GLY A 5 -7.98 5.76 2.64
N THR A 6 -7.84 7.05 2.39
CA THR A 6 -6.72 7.87 2.87
C THR A 6 -7.26 8.99 3.75
N TYR A 7 -6.63 9.19 4.91
CA TYR A 7 -6.96 10.30 5.81
C TYR A 7 -5.79 11.28 5.88
N THR A 8 -5.98 12.44 5.28
CA THR A 8 -4.90 13.42 5.04
C THR A 8 -4.87 14.52 6.10
N SER A 9 -3.72 15.19 6.24
CA SER A 9 -3.54 16.27 7.24
C SER A 9 -4.45 17.48 7.02
N ASP A 10 -5.04 17.66 5.83
CA ASP A 10 -6.07 18.66 5.57
C ASP A 10 -7.45 18.28 6.14
N GLY A 11 -7.54 17.23 6.96
CA GLY A 11 -8.81 16.80 7.56
C GLY A 11 -9.77 16.19 6.55
N ARG A 12 -9.24 15.72 5.42
CA ARG A 12 -10.03 15.15 4.33
C ARG A 12 -9.87 13.65 4.29
N PHE A 13 -11.00 12.96 4.25
CA PHE A 13 -11.06 11.55 3.92
C PHE A 13 -11.25 11.40 2.41
N ARG A 14 -10.36 10.66 1.75
CA ARG A 14 -10.47 10.34 0.32
C ARG A 14 -10.61 8.83 0.17
N LEU A 15 -11.50 8.43 -0.73
CA LEU A 15 -11.81 7.04 -1.03
C LEU A 15 -11.52 6.79 -2.50
N HIS A 16 -10.56 5.91 -2.75
CA HIS A 16 -10.14 5.47 -4.07
C HIS A 16 -10.84 4.15 -4.38
N LEU A 17 -11.54 4.11 -5.52
CA LEU A 17 -12.31 2.95 -5.96
C LEU A 17 -11.59 2.28 -7.12
N TYR A 18 -11.34 0.97 -6.96
CA TYR A 18 -10.68 0.15 -7.96
C TYR A 18 -11.57 -1.01 -8.41
N ASP A 19 -11.46 -1.36 -9.70
CA ASP A 19 -12.06 -2.57 -10.26
C ASP A 19 -11.32 -3.85 -9.81
N ASP A 20 -11.79 -5.01 -10.24
CA ASP A 20 -11.18 -6.31 -9.92
C ASP A 20 -9.78 -6.52 -10.53
N TYR A 21 -9.34 -5.59 -11.37
CA TYR A 21 -8.01 -5.55 -11.98
C TYR A 21 -7.13 -4.42 -11.41
N SER A 22 -7.49 -3.89 -10.23
CA SER A 22 -6.79 -2.77 -9.56
C SER A 22 -6.73 -1.50 -10.42
N ARG A 23 -7.64 -1.34 -11.39
CA ARG A 23 -7.73 -0.14 -12.21
C ARG A 23 -8.71 0.85 -11.59
N PRO A 24 -8.41 2.17 -11.63
CA PRO A 24 -9.34 3.18 -11.15
C PRO A 24 -10.70 3.06 -11.84
N LEU A 25 -11.77 3.25 -11.08
CA LEU A 25 -13.11 3.26 -11.66
C LEU A 25 -13.24 4.39 -12.71
N PRO A 26 -13.91 4.15 -13.85
CA PRO A 26 -14.20 5.20 -14.83
C PRO A 26 -15.00 6.34 -14.21
N ILE A 27 -14.73 7.59 -14.64
CA ILE A 27 -15.38 8.81 -14.12
C ILE A 27 -16.92 8.72 -14.20
N ASP A 28 -17.45 8.11 -15.26
CA ASP A 28 -18.89 7.93 -15.44
C ASP A 28 -19.52 7.03 -14.37
N LYS A 29 -18.76 6.03 -13.89
CA LYS A 29 -19.18 5.16 -12.77
C LYS A 29 -18.98 5.86 -11.43
N MET A 30 -17.90 6.62 -11.26
CA MET A 30 -17.68 7.45 -10.06
C MET A 30 -18.80 8.45 -9.81
N LYS A 31 -19.33 9.08 -10.87
CA LYS A 31 -20.47 10.01 -10.77
C LYS A 31 -21.78 9.33 -10.35
N GLN A 32 -21.91 8.03 -10.60
CA GLN A 32 -23.08 7.23 -10.20
C GLN A 32 -22.93 6.67 -8.79
N ALA A 33 -21.69 6.60 -8.29
CA ALA A 33 -21.42 6.16 -6.95
C ALA A 33 -21.92 7.20 -5.94
N LYS A 34 -22.62 6.74 -4.91
CA LYS A 34 -23.08 7.55 -3.79
C LYS A 34 -22.58 6.92 -2.51
N GLY A 35 -22.14 7.75 -1.57
CA GLY A 35 -21.72 7.23 -0.29
C GLY A 35 -21.68 8.29 0.78
N ARG A 36 -21.42 7.82 2.00
CA ARG A 36 -21.21 8.65 3.18
C ARG A 36 -20.10 8.04 4.02
N VAL A 37 -19.39 8.88 4.74
CA VAL A 37 -18.43 8.46 5.77
C VAL A 37 -18.94 8.89 7.14
N GLU A 38 -18.83 7.98 8.09
CA GLU A 38 -19.29 8.12 9.46
C GLU A 38 -18.06 8.13 10.38
N THR A 39 -17.98 9.11 11.29
CA THR A 39 -16.93 9.19 12.31
C THR A 39 -17.56 9.56 13.65
N GLY A 40 -17.49 8.63 14.61
CA GLY A 40 -18.25 8.74 15.86
C GLY A 40 -19.75 8.90 15.59
N THR A 41 -20.29 10.08 15.89
CA THR A 41 -21.70 10.45 15.66
C THR A 41 -21.94 11.33 14.45
N ARG A 42 -20.87 11.72 13.73
CA ARG A 42 -20.93 12.63 12.59
C ARG A 42 -21.00 11.84 11.28
N VAL A 43 -21.79 12.33 10.34
CA VAL A 43 -21.99 11.73 9.02
C VAL A 43 -21.69 12.79 7.96
N PHE A 44 -20.81 12.46 7.03
CA PHE A 44 -20.37 13.35 5.97
C PHE A 44 -20.65 12.70 4.61
N PRO A 45 -21.29 13.41 3.66
CA PRO A 45 -21.52 12.88 2.32
C PRO A 45 -20.19 12.78 1.56
N LEU A 46 -20.00 11.68 0.83
CA LEU A 46 -18.88 11.53 -0.10
C LEU A 46 -19.23 12.20 -1.42
N VAL A 47 -18.40 13.16 -1.84
CA VAL A 47 -18.56 13.86 -3.11
C VAL A 47 -17.43 13.49 -4.07
N PRO A 48 -17.67 13.40 -5.40
CA PRO A 48 -16.58 13.23 -6.36
C PRO A 48 -15.57 14.36 -6.24
N ALA A 49 -14.29 14.00 -6.04
CA ALA A 49 -13.20 14.96 -6.03
C ALA A 49 -13.11 15.67 -7.40
N ALA A 50 -12.56 16.89 -7.42
CA ALA A 50 -12.45 17.69 -8.64
C ALA A 50 -11.66 16.98 -9.76
N ASN A 51 -10.75 16.06 -9.40
CA ASN A 51 -9.99 15.25 -10.35
C ASN A 51 -10.80 14.08 -10.97
N GLY A 52 -12.00 13.79 -10.45
CA GLY A 52 -12.87 12.70 -10.87
C GLY A 52 -12.36 11.29 -10.58
N LYS A 53 -11.25 11.14 -9.84
CA LYS A 53 -10.57 9.86 -9.58
C LYS A 53 -10.86 9.26 -8.22
N SER A 54 -11.37 10.05 -7.29
CA SER A 54 -11.71 9.63 -5.92
C SER A 54 -13.00 10.28 -5.44
N LEU A 55 -13.59 9.71 -4.40
CA LEU A 55 -14.62 10.38 -3.61
C LEU A 55 -13.97 11.00 -2.38
N GLU A 56 -14.32 12.22 -2.03
CA GLU A 56 -13.76 12.92 -0.87
C GLU A 56 -14.87 13.42 0.05
N ALA A 57 -14.54 13.50 1.33
CA ALA A 57 -15.36 14.12 2.36
C ALA A 57 -14.48 14.97 3.28
N ASP A 58 -14.94 16.19 3.53
CA ASP A 58 -14.35 17.06 4.54
C ASP A 58 -14.89 16.63 5.92
N ILE A 59 -14.02 16.05 6.72
CA ILE A 59 -14.38 15.51 8.05
C ILE A 59 -13.68 16.27 9.19
N GLY A 60 -12.79 17.19 8.83
CA GLY A 60 -11.94 17.94 9.75
C GLY A 60 -10.80 17.12 10.34
N GLU A 61 -10.03 17.78 11.21
CA GLU A 61 -9.00 17.11 12.01
C GLU A 61 -9.66 16.30 13.14
N LEU A 62 -9.30 15.02 13.21
CA LEU A 62 -9.75 14.06 14.19
C LEU A 62 -8.55 13.58 15.02
N PRO A 63 -8.76 13.29 16.31
CA PRO A 63 -7.72 12.70 17.14
C PRO A 63 -7.39 11.28 16.64
N LEU A 64 -6.11 10.93 16.67
CA LEU A 64 -5.61 9.60 16.32
C LEU A 64 -5.61 8.66 17.55
N PRO A 65 -5.84 7.35 17.39
CA PRO A 65 -6.22 6.68 16.14
C PRO A 65 -7.64 7.05 15.71
N ALA A 66 -7.82 7.39 14.43
CA ALA A 66 -9.11 7.79 13.89
C ALA A 66 -9.84 6.59 13.29
N SER A 67 -11.07 6.35 13.73
CA SER A 67 -11.94 5.29 13.20
C SER A 67 -13.04 5.88 12.34
N MET A 68 -13.22 5.35 11.14
CA MET A 68 -14.18 5.85 10.16
C MET A 68 -14.88 4.69 9.49
N THR A 69 -16.15 4.85 9.18
CA THR A 69 -16.88 3.88 8.38
C THR A 69 -17.41 4.53 7.11
N ALA A 70 -16.98 4.04 5.95
CA ALA A 70 -17.56 4.43 4.67
C ALA A 70 -18.69 3.47 4.29
N THR A 71 -19.84 4.01 3.93
CA THR A 71 -20.94 3.28 3.29
C THR A 71 -21.09 3.77 1.87
N ILE A 72 -21.04 2.87 0.88
CA ILE A 72 -21.02 3.22 -0.53
C ILE A 72 -21.91 2.31 -1.39
N ALA A 73 -22.68 2.92 -2.28
CA ALA A 73 -23.38 2.27 -3.37
C ALA A 73 -22.69 2.63 -4.69
N PHE A 74 -22.26 1.63 -5.46
CA PHE A 74 -21.55 1.85 -6.73
C PHE A 74 -22.46 2.25 -7.90
N ALA A 75 -23.77 2.02 -7.77
CA ALA A 75 -24.78 2.49 -8.71
C ALA A 75 -26.10 2.76 -7.98
N SER A 76 -26.99 3.53 -8.61
CA SER A 76 -28.27 3.97 -8.03
C SER A 76 -29.20 2.85 -7.57
N ASN A 77 -29.01 1.61 -8.05
CA ASN A 77 -29.82 0.45 -7.68
C ASN A 77 -28.94 -0.73 -7.21
N SER A 78 -27.74 -0.43 -6.73
CA SER A 78 -26.82 -1.43 -6.18
C SER A 78 -26.91 -1.50 -4.66
N PRO A 79 -26.58 -2.67 -4.06
CA PRO A 79 -26.47 -2.78 -2.62
C PRO A 79 -25.41 -1.79 -2.07
N GLU A 80 -25.69 -1.27 -0.89
CA GLU A 80 -24.74 -0.48 -0.11
C GLU A 80 -23.73 -1.40 0.57
N TYR A 81 -22.46 -1.06 0.47
CA TYR A 81 -21.37 -1.78 1.11
C TYR A 81 -20.76 -0.92 2.20
N ARG A 82 -20.56 -1.52 3.38
CA ARG A 82 -19.96 -0.87 4.55
C ARG A 82 -18.50 -1.31 4.68
N PHE A 83 -17.61 -0.33 4.87
CA PHE A 83 -16.18 -0.51 5.02
C PHE A 83 -15.68 0.27 6.22
N ASP A 84 -15.06 -0.42 7.16
CA ASP A 84 -14.49 0.17 8.36
C ASP A 84 -12.98 0.40 8.15
N PHE A 85 -12.55 1.63 8.43
CA PHE A 85 -11.17 2.09 8.33
C PHE A 85 -10.68 2.52 9.69
N THR A 86 -9.43 2.18 10.01
CA THR A 86 -8.75 2.65 11.22
C THR A 86 -7.41 3.23 10.80
N PHE A 87 -7.22 4.50 11.15
CA PHE A 87 -6.03 5.27 10.83
C PHE A 87 -5.23 5.51 12.12
N PRO A 88 -4.20 4.70 12.42
CA PRO A 88 -3.33 4.97 13.56
C PRO A 88 -2.52 6.26 13.38
N GLU A 89 -2.25 6.62 12.12
CA GLU A 89 -1.50 7.80 11.70
C GLU A 89 -2.16 8.42 10.45
N LEU A 90 -1.82 9.67 10.13
CA LEU A 90 -2.28 10.32 8.90
C LEU A 90 -1.70 9.61 7.67
N SER A 91 -2.54 9.37 6.66
CA SER A 91 -2.18 8.74 5.40
C SER A 91 -1.65 9.74 4.38
N GLN A 92 -0.72 9.29 3.55
CA GLN A 92 -0.31 9.99 2.33
C GLN A 92 -1.32 9.72 1.21
N ASP A 93 -1.61 10.74 0.40
CA ASP A 93 -2.52 10.61 -0.73
C ASP A 93 -1.75 10.44 -2.05
N PRO A 94 -1.80 9.27 -2.70
CA PRO A 94 -1.08 9.04 -3.95
C PRO A 94 -1.54 9.96 -5.09
N ALA A 95 -2.77 10.52 -5.03
CA ALA A 95 -3.24 11.48 -6.02
C ALA A 95 -2.64 12.88 -5.84
N ARG A 96 -2.21 13.24 -4.62
CA ARG A 96 -1.48 14.48 -4.34
C ARG A 96 -0.02 14.36 -4.79
N ASP A 97 0.59 13.19 -4.57
CA ASP A 97 1.96 12.91 -4.96
C ASP A 97 2.14 12.87 -6.49
N ALA A 98 1.09 12.50 -7.24
CA ALA A 98 1.11 12.57 -8.71
C ALA A 98 1.28 13.99 -9.27
N SER A 99 1.03 15.05 -8.48
CA SER A 99 1.29 16.45 -8.87
C SER A 99 2.50 17.08 -8.18
N GLY A 100 3.24 16.30 -7.38
CA GLY A 100 4.44 16.76 -6.70
C GLY A 100 5.05 15.61 -5.93
N ALA A 101 6.22 15.16 -6.38
CA ALA A 101 7.04 14.09 -5.82
C ALA A 101 6.68 12.67 -6.27
N ALA A 102 7.56 12.16 -7.14
CA ALA A 102 7.91 10.76 -7.15
C ALA A 102 8.03 10.20 -5.73
N ALA A 103 7.40 9.04 -5.51
CA ALA A 103 7.76 8.01 -4.54
C ALA A 103 8.21 8.50 -3.16
N ALA A 104 7.29 8.50 -2.20
CA ALA A 104 7.63 8.43 -0.79
C ALA A 104 6.79 7.37 -0.09
N GLY A 105 6.94 6.11 -0.51
CA GLY A 105 6.55 5.00 0.35
C GLY A 105 7.39 5.08 1.63
N VAL A 106 6.76 5.30 2.77
CA VAL A 106 7.36 4.97 4.06
C VAL A 106 7.28 3.47 4.23
N GLU A 107 8.30 2.81 3.66
CA GLU A 107 8.63 1.45 4.00
C GLU A 107 8.82 1.36 5.53
N SER A 108 8.18 0.34 6.09
CA SER A 108 8.57 -0.25 7.37
C SER A 108 10.10 -0.28 7.47
N THR A 109 10.64 -0.13 8.67
CA THR A 109 12.07 -0.27 8.98
C THR A 109 12.57 -1.70 8.70
N LEU A 110 12.69 -2.02 7.42
CA LEU A 110 13.37 -3.13 6.81
C LEU A 110 14.24 -2.43 5.78
N THR A 111 15.55 -2.69 5.83
CA THR A 111 16.48 -2.23 4.79
C THR A 111 15.81 -2.39 3.42
N PRO A 112 15.66 -1.33 2.61
CA PRO A 112 14.96 -1.43 1.35
C PRO A 112 15.58 -2.57 0.55
N ILE A 113 14.79 -3.62 0.30
CA ILE A 113 15.20 -4.70 -0.58
C ILE A 113 15.05 -4.08 -1.97
N GLU A 114 16.14 -3.51 -2.48
CA GLU A 114 16.18 -2.99 -3.85
C GLU A 114 15.86 -4.13 -4.83
N ILE A 115 14.62 -4.17 -5.29
CA ILE A 115 14.19 -5.12 -6.31
C ILE A 115 14.73 -4.62 -7.65
N PRO A 116 15.62 -5.38 -8.33
CA PRO A 116 16.23 -4.96 -9.58
C PRO A 116 15.15 -4.70 -10.64
N GLN A 117 15.19 -3.50 -11.23
CA GLN A 117 14.18 -3.03 -12.18
C GLN A 117 14.44 -3.57 -13.60
N SER A 118 15.53 -4.32 -13.80
CA SER A 118 15.90 -4.90 -15.10
C SER A 118 16.21 -6.40 -15.04
N PRO A 119 15.81 -7.19 -16.06
CA PRO A 119 16.18 -8.59 -16.18
C PRO A 119 17.70 -8.85 -16.17
N ARG A 120 18.51 -7.87 -16.61
CA ARG A 120 19.97 -7.97 -16.61
C ARG A 120 20.56 -7.88 -15.21
N GLU A 121 20.06 -6.98 -14.37
CA GLU A 121 20.50 -6.88 -12.97
C GLU A 121 20.15 -8.13 -12.17
N ILE A 122 18.99 -8.74 -12.43
CA ILE A 122 18.61 -10.02 -11.85
C ILE A 122 19.69 -11.07 -12.13
N LEU A 123 20.11 -11.23 -13.39
CA LEU A 123 21.15 -12.20 -13.77
C LEU A 123 22.49 -11.93 -13.08
N VAL A 124 22.89 -10.66 -12.94
CA VAL A 124 24.12 -10.28 -12.24
C VAL A 124 24.04 -10.65 -10.75
N LEU A 125 22.94 -10.33 -10.09
CA LEU A 125 22.72 -10.62 -8.67
C LEU A 125 22.66 -12.13 -8.38
N LEU A 126 21.97 -12.91 -9.23
CA LEU A 126 21.96 -14.37 -9.11
C LEU A 126 23.36 -14.97 -9.28
N SER A 127 24.16 -14.47 -10.23
CA SER A 127 25.53 -14.96 -10.44
C SER A 127 26.46 -14.68 -9.26
N ALA A 128 26.33 -13.50 -8.63
CA ALA A 128 27.09 -13.14 -7.44
C ALA A 128 26.70 -14.01 -6.24
N ARG A 129 25.40 -14.25 -6.05
CA ARG A 129 24.89 -15.10 -4.97
C ARG A 129 25.33 -16.56 -5.13
N ASN A 130 25.30 -17.12 -6.34
CA ASN A 130 25.77 -18.49 -6.57
C ASN A 130 27.26 -18.67 -6.22
N ARG A 131 28.11 -17.69 -6.58
CA ARG A 131 29.54 -17.74 -6.20
C ARG A 131 29.75 -17.72 -4.69
N HIS A 132 28.98 -16.90 -3.98
CA HIS A 132 29.03 -16.82 -2.52
C HIS A 132 28.56 -18.12 -1.84
N ILE A 133 27.50 -18.75 -2.38
CA ILE A 133 27.04 -20.06 -1.91
C ILE A 133 28.16 -21.09 -2.09
N VAL A 134 28.75 -21.18 -3.28
CA VAL A 134 29.81 -22.15 -3.58
C VAL A 134 31.07 -21.94 -2.73
N SER A 135 31.48 -20.69 -2.47
CA SER A 135 32.65 -20.41 -1.63
C SER A 135 32.41 -20.82 -0.17
N ARG A 136 31.22 -20.55 0.36
CA ARG A 136 30.83 -20.98 1.71
C ARG A 136 30.81 -22.50 1.86
N TRP A 137 30.26 -23.22 0.87
CA TRP A 137 30.31 -24.69 0.86
C TRP A 137 31.74 -25.24 0.76
N ARG A 138 32.63 -24.55 0.05
CA ARG A 138 34.03 -24.97 -0.08
C ARG A 138 34.79 -24.76 1.23
N SER A 139 34.60 -23.61 1.90
CA SER A 139 35.19 -23.36 3.23
C SER A 139 34.65 -24.29 4.32
N MET A 140 33.35 -24.63 4.32
CA MET A 140 32.81 -25.60 5.28
C MET A 140 33.44 -26.99 5.13
N ARG A 141 33.61 -27.48 3.90
CA ARG A 141 34.28 -28.78 3.67
C ARG A 141 35.76 -28.78 4.06
N THR A 142 36.45 -27.65 3.94
CA THR A 142 37.83 -27.50 4.41
C THR A 142 37.89 -27.51 5.93
N LEU A 143 36.95 -26.85 6.62
CA LEU A 143 36.85 -26.86 8.08
C LEU A 143 36.53 -28.25 8.65
N GLU A 144 35.61 -29.00 8.03
CA GLU A 144 35.33 -30.39 8.42
C GLU A 144 36.55 -31.32 8.21
N SER A 145 37.37 -31.04 7.20
CA SER A 145 38.60 -31.81 6.93
C SER A 145 39.73 -31.53 7.92
N CYS A 146 39.76 -30.34 8.54
CA CYS A 146 40.66 -30.01 9.64
C CYS A 146 40.16 -30.65 10.95
N LEU A 147 38.87 -30.53 11.27
CA LEU A 147 38.31 -31.12 12.50
C LEU A 147 38.46 -32.64 12.59
N ARG A 148 38.36 -33.36 11.46
CA ARG A 148 38.62 -34.82 11.43
C ARG A 148 40.09 -35.20 11.59
N ARG A 149 41.03 -34.28 11.34
CA ARG A 149 42.47 -34.54 11.51
C ARG A 149 42.90 -34.40 12.97
N ASP A 150 42.29 -33.51 13.73
CA ASP A 150 42.57 -33.33 15.18
C ASP A 150 41.95 -34.40 16.08
N ALA A 151 40.93 -35.14 15.61
CA ALA A 151 40.27 -36.20 16.38
C ALA A 151 40.94 -37.59 16.26
N ARG A 152 42.14 -37.69 15.69
CA ARG A 152 43.00 -38.89 15.76
C ARG A 152 44.25 -38.58 16.58
N TRP A 153 44.11 -38.73 17.89
CA TRP A 153 45.22 -39.01 18.80
C TRP A 153 44.77 -40.09 19.77
#